data_AF-A0A529GNN1-F1
#
_entry.id   AF-A0A529GNN1-F1
#
_cell.length_a   1.000
_cell.length_b   1.000
_cell.length_c   1.000
_cell.angle_alpha   90.00
_cell.angle_beta   90.00
_cell.angle_gamma   90.00
#
_symmetry.space_group_name_H-M   'P 1'
#
loop_
_entity.id
_entity.type
_entity.pdbx_description
1 polymer ?
#
loop_
_entity_poly.entity_id
_entity_poly.type
_entity_poly.pdbx_seq_one_letter_code
_entity_poly.pdbx_strand_id
1 'polypeptide(L)'
;MTSPGSPSQTRSLIIERLVGDSGEAGHVIGAGRAMAERAVPLLQKSLAVELGAPVTVDLRAVEVSRVPHARADAGETFAMVIVPSPTSADAMTLVIDAQAIAVVVCALFGGDPDARVSPIERELSQIETDVATTVIQHVAQPQFERALARSIERLR
;
A
#
# COMPACT_ATOMS: atom_id res chain seq x y z
N MET A 1 -25.07 14.24 29.30
CA MET A 1 -24.05 13.35 28.69
C MET A 1 -24.77 12.13 28.17
N THR A 2 -24.89 11.99 26.84
CA THR A 2 -25.55 10.87 26.18
C THR A 2 -24.60 9.68 26.15
N SER A 3 -24.88 8.65 26.96
CA SER A 3 -24.16 7.38 26.90
C SER A 3 -24.62 6.62 25.64
N PRO A 4 -23.73 6.11 24.77
CA PRO A 4 -24.14 5.38 23.58
C PRO A 4 -24.87 4.10 23.97
N GLY A 5 -26.08 3.93 23.44
CA GLY A 5 -27.01 2.84 23.80
C GLY A 5 -26.69 1.49 23.16
N SER A 6 -25.62 1.38 22.36
CA SER A 6 -25.25 0.12 21.71
C SER A 6 -23.77 0.07 21.27
N PRO A 7 -23.18 -1.12 21.13
CA PRO A 7 -21.80 -1.30 20.65
C PRO A 7 -21.53 -0.71 19.26
N SER A 8 -22.53 -0.65 18.38
CA SER A 8 -22.41 -0.01 17.06
C SER A 8 -22.27 1.51 17.16
N GLN A 9 -23.01 2.15 18.06
CA GLN A 9 -22.90 3.59 18.32
C GLN A 9 -21.55 3.96 18.96
N THR A 10 -21.06 3.13 19.88
CA THR A 10 -19.72 3.28 20.45
C THR A 10 -18.63 3.15 19.39
N ARG A 11 -18.78 2.24 18.40
CA ARG A 11 -17.84 2.10 17.29
C ARG A 11 -17.84 3.34 16.37
N SER A 12 -19.00 3.92 16.08
CA SER A 12 -19.10 5.14 15.28
C SER A 12 -18.43 6.33 15.97
N LEU A 13 -18.64 6.50 17.28
CA LEU A 13 -17.99 7.55 18.08
C LEU A 13 -16.46 7.39 18.13
N ILE A 14 -15.95 6.15 18.15
CA ILE A 14 -14.51 5.89 18.09
C ILE A 14 -13.93 6.27 16.72
N ILE A 15 -14.64 6.01 15.63
CA ILE A 15 -14.22 6.42 14.28
C ILE A 15 -14.22 7.94 14.17
N GLU A 16 -15.28 8.60 14.62
CA GLU A 16 -15.41 10.06 14.63
C GLU A 16 -14.27 10.74 15.40
N ARG A 17 -13.88 10.20 16.56
CA ARG A 17 -12.77 10.74 17.37
C ARG A 17 -11.38 10.42 16.81
N LEU A 18 -11.23 9.36 16.02
CA LEU A 18 -9.97 9.01 15.34
C LEU A 18 -9.78 9.78 14.02
N VAL A 19 -10.86 10.27 13.43
CA VAL A 19 -10.83 11.14 12.24
C VAL A 19 -10.50 12.60 12.60
N GLY A 20 -10.66 12.99 13.87
CA GLY A 20 -10.41 14.36 14.36
C GLY A 20 -11.60 15.29 14.08
N ASP A 21 -11.61 16.46 14.73
CA ASP A 21 -12.68 17.48 14.74
C ASP A 21 -12.99 18.11 13.35
N SER A 22 -12.38 17.58 12.28
CA SER A 22 -12.54 17.95 10.87
C SER A 22 -12.91 16.72 10.04
N GLY A 23 -14.07 16.13 10.36
CA GLY A 23 -14.63 14.90 9.79
C GLY A 23 -14.93 14.87 8.28
N GLU A 24 -14.09 15.45 7.43
CA GLU A 24 -14.19 15.28 5.99
C GLU A 24 -13.35 14.08 5.54
N ALA A 25 -13.93 12.88 5.64
CA ALA A 25 -13.37 11.69 5.01
C ALA A 25 -13.04 11.93 3.52
N GLY A 26 -13.82 12.80 2.85
CA GLY A 26 -13.55 13.27 1.49
C GLY A 26 -12.20 13.99 1.34
N HIS A 27 -11.79 14.77 2.34
CA HIS A 27 -10.49 15.43 2.32
C HIS A 27 -9.33 14.43 2.46
N VAL A 28 -9.45 13.46 3.37
CA VAL A 28 -8.44 12.39 3.55
C VAL A 28 -8.34 11.53 2.28
N ILE A 29 -9.47 11.13 1.71
CA ILE A 29 -9.52 10.37 0.45
C ILE A 29 -8.92 11.19 -0.69
N GLY A 30 -9.24 12.48 -0.77
CA GLY A 30 -8.68 13.40 -1.77
C GLY A 30 -7.16 13.53 -1.67
N ALA A 31 -6.64 13.70 -0.45
CA ALA A 31 -5.21 13.76 -0.18
C ALA A 31 -4.51 12.44 -0.52
N GLY A 32 -5.09 11.30 -0.12
CA GLY A 32 -4.59 9.97 -0.44
C GLY A 32 -4.56 9.69 -1.94
N ARG A 33 -5.61 10.10 -2.67
CA ARG A 33 -5.68 10.00 -4.13
C ARG A 33 -4.62 10.84 -4.81
N ALA A 34 -4.50 12.11 -4.44
CA ALA A 34 -3.47 12.98 -4.99
C ALA A 34 -2.05 12.43 -4.71
N MET A 35 -1.82 11.85 -3.53
CA MET A 35 -0.57 11.16 -3.21
C MET A 35 -0.32 9.96 -4.13
N ALA A 36 -1.30 9.07 -4.26
CA ALA A 36 -1.20 7.87 -5.08
C ALA A 36 -0.99 8.21 -6.57
N GLU A 37 -1.73 9.17 -7.12
CA GLU A 37 -1.57 9.63 -8.51
C GLU A 37 -0.17 10.19 -8.81
N ARG A 38 0.53 10.74 -7.81
CA ARG A 38 1.94 11.14 -7.94
C ARG A 38 2.90 9.97 -7.84
N ALA A 39 2.59 8.98 -7.00
CA ALA A 39 3.47 7.85 -6.74
C ALA A 39 3.42 6.81 -7.87
N VAL A 40 2.24 6.51 -8.40
CA VAL A 40 2.00 5.48 -9.44
C VAL A 40 2.92 5.61 -10.66
N PRO A 41 3.05 6.77 -11.34
CA PRO A 41 3.91 6.87 -12.53
C PRO A 41 5.40 6.68 -12.19
N LEU A 42 5.82 7.07 -10.98
CA LEU A 42 7.19 6.85 -10.51
C LEU A 42 7.43 5.38 -10.19
N LEU A 43 6.46 4.73 -9.53
CA LEU A 43 6.48 3.30 -9.23
C LEU A 43 6.55 2.48 -10.51
N GLN A 44 5.68 2.76 -11.48
CA GLN A 44 5.67 2.08 -12.77
C GLN A 44 7.02 2.22 -13.49
N LYS A 45 7.57 3.43 -13.53
CA LYS A 45 8.89 3.69 -14.13
C LYS A 45 9.98 2.88 -13.44
N SER A 46 10.02 2.88 -12.11
CA SER A 46 11.04 2.16 -11.35
C SER A 46 10.89 0.64 -11.48
N LEU A 47 9.66 0.11 -11.49
CA LEU A 47 9.39 -1.32 -11.74
C LEU A 47 9.82 -1.74 -13.15
N ALA A 48 9.51 -0.94 -14.17
CA ALA A 48 9.91 -1.25 -15.54
C ALA A 48 11.43 -1.29 -15.73
N VAL A 49 12.17 -0.42 -15.01
CA VAL A 49 13.64 -0.45 -14.99
C VAL A 49 14.15 -1.69 -14.29
N GLU A 50 13.62 -2.01 -13.10
CA GLU A 50 14.07 -3.15 -12.30
C GLU A 50 13.79 -4.49 -12.99
N LEU A 51 12.61 -4.63 -13.61
CA LEU A 51 12.20 -5.86 -14.27
C LEU A 51 12.73 -5.98 -15.71
N GLY A 52 13.25 -4.90 -16.30
CA GLY A 52 13.71 -4.89 -17.69
C GLY A 52 12.60 -5.13 -18.72
N ALA A 53 11.33 -4.96 -18.33
CA ALA A 53 10.16 -5.23 -19.16
C ALA A 53 9.09 -4.12 -18.98
N PRO A 54 8.19 -3.93 -19.95
CA PRO A 54 7.05 -3.03 -19.79
C PRO A 54 6.16 -3.48 -18.64
N VAL A 55 5.86 -2.56 -17.71
CA VAL A 55 4.95 -2.79 -16.58
C VAL A 55 3.85 -1.74 -16.62
N THR A 56 2.63 -2.16 -16.32
CA THR A 56 1.48 -1.26 -16.11
C THR A 56 1.10 -1.27 -14.65
N VAL A 57 0.90 -0.09 -14.06
CA VAL A 57 0.45 0.07 -12.68
C VAL A 57 -0.71 1.04 -12.66
N ASP A 58 -1.84 0.59 -12.12
CA ASP A 58 -3.06 1.39 -12.03
C ASP A 58 -3.49 1.59 -10.58
N LEU A 59 -3.95 2.81 -10.26
CA LEU A 59 -4.59 3.09 -8.98
C LEU A 59 -6.02 2.54 -8.99
N ARG A 60 -6.24 1.42 -8.31
CA ARG A 60 -7.57 0.79 -8.23
C ARG A 60 -8.55 1.56 -7.34
N ALA A 61 -8.15 1.88 -6.10
CA ALA A 61 -9.02 2.49 -5.11
C ALA A 61 -8.22 3.31 -4.08
N VAL A 62 -8.91 4.27 -3.44
CA VAL A 62 -8.41 5.01 -2.27
C VAL A 62 -9.55 5.11 -1.28
N GLU A 63 -9.33 4.55 -0.09
CA GLU A 63 -10.38 4.33 0.90
C GLU A 63 -9.87 4.63 2.30
N VAL A 64 -10.79 4.97 3.21
CA VAL A 64 -10.51 5.06 4.64
C VAL A 64 -11.06 3.79 5.27
N SER A 65 -10.17 2.99 5.84
CA SER A 65 -10.51 1.71 6.45
C SER A 65 -9.71 1.47 7.72
N ARG A 66 -10.02 0.39 8.44
CA ARG A 66 -9.22 -0.07 9.57
C ARG A 66 -8.08 -0.93 9.05
N VAL A 67 -6.90 -0.81 9.65
CA VAL A 67 -5.69 -1.55 9.25
C VAL A 67 -5.93 -3.06 9.05
N PRO A 68 -6.65 -3.80 9.92
CA PRO A 68 -6.89 -5.23 9.70
C PRO A 68 -7.72 -5.54 8.44
N HIS A 69 -8.63 -4.63 8.05
CA HIS A 69 -9.43 -4.79 6.84
C HIS A 69 -8.59 -4.47 5.60
N ALA A 70 -7.83 -3.37 5.63
CA ALA A 70 -6.91 -3.02 4.53
C ALA A 70 -5.85 -4.10 4.29
N ARG A 71 -5.36 -4.76 5.36
CA ARG A 71 -4.42 -5.88 5.24
C ARG A 71 -5.07 -7.14 4.67
N ALA A 72 -6.36 -7.36 4.90
CA ALA A 72 -7.05 -8.56 4.43
C ALA A 72 -7.08 -8.65 2.89
N ASP A 73 -7.01 -7.51 2.19
CA ASP A 73 -6.96 -7.46 0.73
C ASP A 73 -5.70 -8.11 0.13
N ALA A 74 -4.63 -8.24 0.91
CA ALA A 74 -3.40 -8.90 0.49
C ALA A 74 -3.46 -10.45 0.58
N GLY A 75 -4.53 -11.00 1.16
CA GLY A 75 -4.70 -12.43 1.38
C GLY A 75 -3.88 -12.98 2.56
N GLU A 76 -3.75 -14.31 2.60
CA GLU A 76 -3.04 -15.03 3.67
C GLU A 76 -1.52 -15.03 3.49
N THR A 77 -1.05 -15.08 2.24
CA THR A 77 0.36 -15.05 1.88
C THR A 77 0.69 -13.71 1.22
N PHE A 78 1.53 -12.92 1.88
CA PHE A 78 1.96 -11.60 1.42
C PHE A 78 3.32 -11.24 2.03
N ALA A 79 3.99 -10.24 1.46
CA ALA A 79 5.11 -9.57 2.10
C ALA A 79 4.71 -8.15 2.51
N MET A 80 5.21 -7.71 3.66
CA MET A 80 4.83 -6.42 4.27
C MET A 80 6.07 -5.72 4.82
N VAL A 81 6.12 -4.40 4.64
CA VAL A 81 7.07 -3.53 5.32
C VAL A 81 6.33 -2.43 6.06
N ILE A 82 6.91 -2.02 7.19
CA ILE A 82 6.51 -0.81 7.90
C ILE A 82 7.59 0.24 7.63
N VAL A 83 7.16 1.35 7.03
CA VAL A 83 8.00 2.48 6.65
C VAL A 83 7.74 3.62 7.64
N PRO A 84 8.67 3.96 8.53
CA PRO A 84 8.50 5.09 9.42
C PRO A 84 8.55 6.40 8.62
N SER A 85 7.71 7.38 8.95
CA SER A 85 7.83 8.71 8.38
C SER A 85 8.98 9.46 9.06
N PRO A 86 9.88 10.12 8.31
CA PRO A 86 10.88 10.99 8.91
C PRO A 86 10.28 12.32 9.42
N THR A 87 9.06 12.66 9.01
CA THR A 87 8.42 13.97 9.28
C THR A 87 7.10 13.88 10.05
N SER A 88 6.65 12.67 10.38
CA SER A 88 5.48 12.40 11.23
C SER A 88 5.81 11.31 12.26
N ALA A 89 5.08 11.28 13.37
CA ALA A 89 5.08 10.14 14.29
C ALA A 89 4.38 8.91 13.69
N ASP A 90 3.72 9.06 12.53
CA ASP A 90 3.03 7.99 11.82
C ASP A 90 3.98 7.11 11.00
N ALA A 91 3.54 5.87 10.75
CA ALA A 91 4.21 4.94 9.84
C ALA A 91 3.26 4.53 8.71
N MET A 92 3.83 4.31 7.54
CA MET A 92 3.15 3.78 6.38
C MET A 92 3.39 2.27 6.30
N THR A 93 2.35 1.50 6.01
CA THR A 93 2.48 0.06 5.74
C THR A 93 2.34 -0.17 4.24
N LEU A 94 3.30 -0.85 3.63
CA LEU A 94 3.22 -1.31 2.25
C LEU A 94 3.13 -2.83 2.25
N VAL A 95 2.26 -3.36 1.40
CA VAL A 95 1.99 -4.80 1.28
C VAL A 95 2.02 -5.18 -0.20
N ILE A 96 2.55 -6.36 -0.50
CA ILE A 96 2.50 -7.00 -1.81
C ILE A 96 1.92 -8.40 -1.65
N ASP A 97 0.86 -8.70 -2.40
CA ASP A 97 0.19 -10.01 -2.36
C ASP A 97 1.04 -11.10 -3.05
N ALA A 98 0.69 -12.36 -2.79
CA ALA A 98 1.36 -13.52 -3.38
C ALA A 98 1.36 -13.55 -4.91
N GLN A 99 0.32 -13.00 -5.56
CA GLN A 99 0.23 -12.97 -7.03
C GLN A 99 1.26 -12.01 -7.61
N ALA A 100 1.37 -10.80 -7.04
CA ALA A 100 2.34 -9.80 -7.46
C ALA A 100 3.77 -10.28 -7.19
N ILE A 101 4.04 -10.94 -6.05
CA ILE A 101 5.34 -11.56 -5.78
C ILE A 101 5.67 -12.60 -6.86
N ALA A 102 4.73 -13.48 -7.19
CA ALA A 102 4.94 -14.52 -8.20
C ALA A 102 5.29 -13.91 -9.57
N VAL A 103 4.58 -12.85 -9.98
CA VAL A 103 4.86 -12.13 -11.24
C VAL A 103 6.26 -11.54 -11.25
N VAL A 104 6.67 -10.86 -10.17
CA VAL A 104 8.01 -10.27 -10.07
C VAL A 104 9.09 -11.35 -10.10
N VAL A 105 8.91 -12.44 -9.37
CA VAL A 105 9.86 -13.58 -9.38
C VAL A 105 9.95 -14.16 -10.79
N CYS A 106 8.82 -14.45 -11.44
CA CYS A 106 8.84 -14.94 -12.82
C CYS A 106 9.59 -13.98 -13.75
N ALA A 107 9.32 -12.68 -13.68
CA ALA A 107 9.98 -11.69 -14.53
C ALA A 107 11.50 -11.63 -14.29
N LEU A 108 11.96 -11.59 -13.02
CA LEU A 108 13.39 -11.51 -12.69
C LEU A 108 14.18 -12.77 -13.07
N PHE A 109 13.53 -13.93 -13.13
CA PHE A 109 14.15 -15.21 -13.46
C PHE A 109 13.92 -15.65 -14.92
N GLY A 110 13.49 -14.73 -15.80
CA GLY A 110 13.38 -14.98 -17.24
C GLY A 110 12.13 -15.74 -17.66
N GLY A 111 11.08 -15.70 -16.85
CA GLY A 111 9.75 -16.18 -17.20
C GLY A 111 9.13 -15.39 -18.35
N ASP A 112 8.22 -16.05 -19.08
CA ASP A 112 7.48 -15.42 -20.16
C ASP A 112 6.53 -14.34 -19.62
N PRO A 113 6.68 -13.06 -20.03
CA PRO A 113 5.82 -11.96 -19.54
C PRO A 113 4.36 -12.09 -19.99
N ASP A 114 4.08 -12.84 -21.05
CA ASP A 114 2.72 -13.05 -21.57
C ASP A 114 2.04 -14.28 -20.95
N ALA A 115 2.80 -15.12 -20.22
CA ALA A 115 2.27 -16.28 -19.54
C ALA A 115 1.54 -15.91 -18.25
N ARG A 116 0.42 -16.59 -17.97
CA ARG A 116 -0.28 -16.45 -16.69
C ARG A 116 0.55 -17.06 -15.57
N VAL A 117 0.87 -16.24 -14.57
CA VAL A 117 1.51 -16.68 -13.33
C VAL A 117 0.43 -17.02 -12.31
N SER A 118 0.56 -18.16 -11.63
CA SER A 118 -0.36 -18.55 -10.54
C SER A 118 0.09 -17.97 -9.20
N PRO A 119 -0.83 -17.65 -8.27
CA PRO A 119 -0.46 -17.15 -6.95
C PRO A 119 0.36 -18.18 -6.16
N ILE A 120 1.24 -17.69 -5.28
CA ILE A 120 1.94 -18.55 -4.30
C ILE A 120 1.00 -18.88 -3.13
N GLU A 121 0.57 -20.13 -3.02
CA GLU A 121 -0.35 -20.59 -1.98
C GLU A 121 0.35 -21.13 -0.72
N ARG A 122 1.68 -21.27 -0.77
CA ARG A 122 2.52 -21.73 0.34
C ARG A 122 3.18 -20.55 1.06
N GLU A 123 3.88 -20.84 2.15
CA GLU A 123 4.80 -19.87 2.76
C GLU A 123 5.87 -19.45 1.75
N LEU A 124 6.21 -18.15 1.76
CA LEU A 124 7.24 -17.59 0.90
C LEU A 124 8.59 -18.22 1.23
N SER A 125 9.29 -18.65 0.19
CA SER A 125 10.69 -19.06 0.28
C SER A 125 11.58 -17.84 0.53
N GLN A 126 12.84 -18.10 0.90
CA GLN A 126 13.81 -17.03 1.08
C GLN A 126 14.00 -16.20 -0.19
N ILE A 127 14.08 -16.83 -1.36
CA ILE A 127 14.22 -16.12 -2.65
C ILE A 127 13.01 -15.20 -2.90
N GLU A 128 11.80 -15.70 -2.70
CA GLU A 128 10.57 -14.89 -2.87
C GLU A 128 10.53 -13.72 -1.88
N THR A 129 10.99 -13.94 -0.65
CA THR A 129 11.08 -12.90 0.39
C THR A 129 12.12 -11.84 0.03
N ASP A 130 13.29 -12.24 -0.47
CA ASP A 130 14.36 -11.32 -0.87
C ASP A 130 13.95 -10.48 -2.09
N VAL A 131 13.26 -11.11 -3.06
CA VAL A 131 12.67 -10.42 -4.22
C VAL A 131 11.60 -9.43 -3.78
N ALA A 132 10.67 -9.86 -2.93
CA ALA A 132 9.62 -8.98 -2.41
C ALA A 132 10.21 -7.81 -1.62
N THR A 133 11.24 -8.06 -0.81
CA THR A 133 11.98 -7.03 -0.07
C THR A 133 12.62 -6.04 -1.02
N THR A 134 13.27 -6.51 -2.08
CA THR A 134 13.91 -5.65 -3.09
C THR A 134 12.89 -4.73 -3.75
N VAL A 135 11.76 -5.28 -4.22
CA VAL A 135 10.71 -4.48 -4.84
C VAL A 135 10.09 -3.50 -3.85
N ILE A 136 9.76 -3.94 -2.64
CA ILE A 136 9.13 -3.08 -1.66
C ILE A 136 10.06 -1.94 -1.21
N GLN A 137 11.29 -2.26 -0.83
CA GLN A 137 12.19 -1.29 -0.18
C GLN A 137 12.95 -0.43 -1.18
N HIS A 138 13.41 -0.99 -2.29
CA HIS A 138 14.21 -0.25 -3.27
C HIS A 138 13.37 0.41 -4.36
N VAL A 139 12.20 -0.16 -4.67
CA VAL A 139 11.35 0.35 -5.76
C VAL A 139 10.16 1.15 -5.23
N ALA A 140 9.33 0.56 -4.36
CA ALA A 140 8.07 1.18 -3.94
C ALA A 140 8.21 2.24 -2.85
N GLN A 141 8.88 1.89 -1.74
CA GLN A 141 9.03 2.75 -0.56
C GLN A 141 9.50 4.18 -0.88
N PRO A 142 10.57 4.41 -1.68
CA PRO A 142 11.05 5.76 -1.96
C PRO A 142 10.02 6.64 -2.69
N GLN A 143 9.16 6.05 -3.52
CA GLN A 143 8.16 6.82 -4.26
C GLN A 143 7.02 7.26 -3.36
N PHE A 144 6.58 6.36 -2.47
CA PHE A 144 5.54 6.66 -1.50
C PHE A 144 6.02 7.60 -0.40
N GLU A 145 7.25 7.47 0.10
CA GLU A 145 7.83 8.42 1.05
C GLU A 145 7.88 9.85 0.47
N ARG A 146 8.38 10.00 -0.75
CA ARG A 146 8.43 11.30 -1.44
C ARG A 146 7.04 11.85 -1.73
N ALA A 147 6.07 11.00 -2.00
CA ALA A 147 4.69 11.41 -2.23
C ALA A 147 4.02 11.84 -0.91
N LEU A 148 4.27 11.11 0.18
CA LEU A 148 3.74 11.40 1.51
C LEU A 148 4.30 12.71 2.06
N ALA A 149 5.62 12.91 2.01
CA ALA A 149 6.25 14.15 2.48
C ALA A 149 5.66 15.41 1.82
N ARG A 150 5.45 15.35 0.49
CA ARG A 150 4.83 16.43 -0.29
C ARG A 150 3.33 16.60 -0.07
N SER A 151 2.65 15.60 0.49
CA SER A 151 1.24 15.68 0.85
C SER A 151 1.06 16.33 2.20
N ILE A 152 1.89 15.95 3.18
CA ILE A 152 1.89 16.53 4.53
C ILE A 152 2.18 18.04 4.50
N GLU A 153 3.11 18.48 3.64
CA GLU A 153 3.43 19.91 3.48
C GLU A 153 2.23 20.75 2.99
N ARG A 154 1.30 20.16 2.23
CA ARG A 154 0.11 20.86 1.71
C ARG A 154 -1.09 20.86 2.67
N LEU A 155 -1.02 20.06 3.73
CA LEU A 155 -2.07 19.96 4.76
C LEU A 155 -1.79 20.89 5.95
N ARG A 156 -0.62 21.54 5.98
CA ARG A 156 -0.23 22.56 6.96
C ARG A 156 -0.42 23.96 6.36
#